data_AF-A0AAD1CC37-F1
#
_entry.id   AF-A0AAD1CC37-F1
#
_cell.length_a   1.000
_cell.length_b   1.000
_cell.length_c   1.000
_cell.angle_alpha   90.00
_cell.angle_beta   90.00
_cell.angle_gamma   90.00
#
_symmetry.space_group_name_H-M   'P 1'
#
loop_
_entity.id
_entity.type
_entity.pdbx_description
1 polymer ?
#
loop_
_entity_poly.entity_id
_entity_poly.type
_entity_poly.pdbx_seq_one_letter_code
_entity_poly.pdbx_strand_id
1 'polypeptide(L)'
;MLEPWIDKLEKGRYFYTDIKNEGIFLYDSGEQLSRAKNLPWSEVKEMAKEDYEYWFGRGKSFFIDCKYPLERGDFSKSAFELHQATESVYSSILLVFACYKPKLHDIRKLGVYCVNYNVELLKVFLQSSPKKNVLNY
;
A
#
# COMPACT_ATOMS: atom_id res chain seq x y z
N MET A 1 -7.71 -25.44 15.16
CA MET A 1 -7.82 -24.19 14.39
C MET A 1 -6.39 -23.81 14.02
N LEU A 2 -6.06 -23.64 12.75
CA LEU A 2 -4.71 -23.19 12.37
C LEU A 2 -4.51 -21.77 12.90
N GLU A 3 -3.31 -21.48 13.40
CA GLU A 3 -2.95 -20.15 13.91
C GLU A 3 -3.20 -19.07 12.84
N PRO A 4 -3.79 -17.91 13.17
CA PRO A 4 -4.22 -16.91 12.18
C PRO A 4 -3.11 -16.42 11.25
N TRP A 5 -1.84 -16.47 11.68
CA TRP A 5 -0.67 -16.00 10.92
C TRP A 5 -0.15 -17.05 9.91
N ILE A 6 -0.39 -18.35 10.15
CA ILE A 6 -0.01 -19.42 9.22
C ILE A 6 -0.76 -19.24 7.89
N ASP A 7 -2.07 -19.00 7.97
CA ASP A 7 -2.92 -18.71 6.80
C ASP A 7 -2.36 -17.52 5.98
N LYS A 8 -1.86 -16.49 6.65
CA LYS A 8 -1.32 -15.29 5.98
C LYS A 8 0.01 -15.56 5.26
N LEU A 9 0.87 -16.39 5.84
CA LEU A 9 2.11 -16.84 5.19
C LEU A 9 1.81 -17.75 3.99
N GLU A 10 0.87 -18.67 4.14
CA GLU A 10 0.46 -19.56 3.05
C GLU A 10 -0.18 -18.79 1.89
N LYS A 11 -0.96 -17.75 2.21
CA LYS A 11 -1.54 -16.83 1.22
C LYS A 11 -0.54 -15.82 0.66
N GLY A 12 0.71 -15.80 1.15
CA GLY A 12 1.75 -14.90 0.68
C GLY A 12 1.49 -13.42 0.95
N ARG A 13 0.69 -13.08 1.98
CA ARG A 13 0.34 -11.68 2.29
C ARG A 13 1.62 -10.88 2.59
N TYR A 14 1.83 -9.79 1.84
CA TYR A 14 3.10 -9.06 1.78
C TYR A 14 3.73 -8.76 3.15
N PHE A 15 2.95 -8.32 4.13
CA PHE A 15 3.45 -8.01 5.47
C PHE A 15 4.18 -9.19 6.14
N TYR A 16 3.60 -10.38 6.04
CA TYR A 16 4.16 -11.59 6.63
C TYR A 16 5.33 -12.13 5.80
N THR A 17 5.21 -12.05 4.48
CA THR A 17 6.27 -12.43 3.54
C THR A 17 7.54 -11.58 3.74
N ASP A 18 7.40 -10.26 3.90
CA ASP A 18 8.52 -9.36 4.13
C ASP A 18 9.20 -9.65 5.48
N ILE A 19 8.41 -9.87 6.55
CA ILE A 19 8.99 -10.24 7.86
C ILE A 19 9.76 -11.55 7.75
N LYS A 20 9.23 -12.54 7.03
CA LYS A 20 9.92 -13.81 6.83
C LYS A 20 11.23 -13.66 6.05
N ASN A 21 11.25 -12.78 5.04
CA ASN A 21 12.40 -12.64 4.13
C ASN A 21 13.48 -11.68 4.65
N GLU A 22 13.08 -10.62 5.35
CA GLU A 22 13.94 -9.50 5.75
C GLU A 22 14.09 -9.39 7.28
N GLY A 23 13.31 -10.14 8.04
CA GLY A 23 13.29 -10.08 9.50
C GLY A 23 14.61 -10.55 10.12
N ILE A 24 14.90 -9.99 11.30
CA ILE A 24 16.03 -10.42 12.13
C ILE A 24 15.52 -11.48 13.10
N PHE A 25 16.23 -12.59 13.17
CA PHE A 25 15.87 -13.72 14.02
C PHE A 25 16.10 -13.39 15.50
N LEU A 26 15.06 -13.49 16.32
CA LEU A 26 15.14 -13.19 17.77
C LEU A 26 15.08 -14.44 18.64
N TYR A 27 14.36 -15.48 18.21
CA TYR A 27 14.11 -16.70 18.98
C TYR A 27 13.69 -17.85 18.06
N ASP A 28 14.18 -19.08 18.32
CA ASP A 28 13.82 -20.31 17.62
C ASP A 28 13.12 -21.29 18.58
N SER A 29 11.88 -21.66 18.27
CA SER A 29 11.20 -22.77 18.96
C SER A 29 11.47 -24.14 18.30
N GLY A 30 12.09 -24.17 17.12
CA GLY A 30 12.23 -25.35 16.26
C GLY A 30 11.06 -25.54 15.27
N GLU A 31 10.03 -24.70 15.32
CA GLU A 31 8.90 -24.74 14.40
C GLU A 31 9.23 -24.06 13.06
N GLN A 32 8.80 -24.66 11.94
CA GLN A 32 9.07 -24.10 10.61
C GLN A 32 7.97 -23.15 10.15
N LEU A 33 8.36 -21.96 9.67
CA LEU A 33 7.44 -21.01 9.04
C LEU A 33 6.93 -21.52 7.69
N SER A 34 5.60 -21.58 7.55
CA SER A 34 4.93 -21.98 6.30
C SER A 34 5.42 -21.19 5.09
N ARG A 35 5.51 -21.87 3.94
CA ARG A 35 5.83 -21.25 2.64
C ARG A 35 4.54 -20.82 1.94
N ALA A 36 4.63 -19.76 1.14
CA ALA A 36 3.53 -19.34 0.29
C ALA A 36 3.14 -20.48 -0.67
N LYS A 37 1.84 -20.72 -0.80
CA LYS A 37 1.26 -21.71 -1.69
C LYS A 37 0.86 -21.05 -3.01
N ASN A 38 0.80 -21.85 -4.07
CA ASN A 38 0.14 -21.43 -5.30
C ASN A 38 -1.38 -21.41 -5.05
N LEU A 39 -1.95 -20.22 -4.92
CA LEU A 39 -3.38 -20.06 -4.68
C LEU A 39 -4.19 -20.21 -5.98
N PRO A 40 -5.42 -20.77 -5.92
CA PRO A 40 -6.33 -20.73 -7.04
C PRO A 40 -6.75 -19.28 -7.35
N TRP A 41 -7.08 -19.00 -8.62
CA TRP A 41 -7.50 -17.68 -9.07
C TRP A 41 -8.68 -17.08 -8.27
N SER A 42 -9.58 -17.93 -7.78
CA SER A 42 -10.70 -17.50 -6.94
C SER A 42 -10.24 -16.89 -5.62
N GLU A 43 -9.23 -17.46 -4.98
CA GLU A 43 -8.68 -16.96 -3.73
C GLU A 43 -7.87 -15.68 -3.96
N VAL A 44 -7.07 -15.63 -5.02
CA VAL A 44 -6.35 -14.41 -5.41
C VAL A 44 -7.32 -13.26 -5.67
N LYS A 45 -8.43 -13.55 -6.36
CA LYS A 45 -9.49 -12.56 -6.62
C LYS A 45 -10.16 -12.07 -5.33
N GLU A 46 -10.46 -12.97 -4.40
CA GLU A 46 -11.06 -12.57 -3.12
C GLU A 46 -10.08 -11.72 -2.29
N MET A 47 -8.80 -12.09 -2.25
CA MET A 47 -7.77 -11.26 -1.60
C MET A 47 -7.68 -9.86 -2.20
N ALA A 48 -7.66 -9.76 -3.53
CA ALA A 48 -7.63 -8.47 -4.21
C ALA A 48 -8.89 -7.63 -3.91
N LYS A 49 -10.05 -8.27 -3.80
CA LYS A 49 -11.30 -7.60 -3.41
C LYS A 49 -11.25 -7.10 -1.97
N GLU A 50 -10.79 -7.91 -1.02
CA GLU A 50 -10.58 -7.48 0.37
C GLU A 50 -9.62 -6.29 0.46
N ASP A 51 -8.51 -6.35 -0.27
CA ASP A 51 -7.51 -5.28 -0.31
C ASP A 51 -8.10 -4.00 -0.93
N TYR A 52 -8.88 -4.12 -2.00
CA TYR A 52 -9.62 -2.99 -2.58
C TYR A 52 -10.58 -2.37 -1.59
N GLU A 53 -11.49 -3.15 -1.01
CA GLU A 53 -12.52 -2.67 -0.10
C GLU A 53 -11.91 -1.94 1.10
N TYR A 54 -10.84 -2.50 1.69
CA TYR A 54 -10.15 -1.90 2.81
C TYR A 54 -9.41 -0.61 2.42
N TRP A 55 -8.50 -0.67 1.44
CA TRP A 55 -7.61 0.46 1.14
C TRP A 55 -8.31 1.58 0.40
N PHE A 56 -9.14 1.26 -0.60
CA PHE A 56 -9.93 2.26 -1.29
C PHE A 56 -11.00 2.83 -0.35
N GLY A 57 -11.62 2.00 0.49
CA GLY A 57 -12.57 2.43 1.52
C GLY A 57 -11.96 3.47 2.47
N ARG A 58 -10.76 3.20 3.00
CA ARG A 58 -10.00 4.16 3.80
C ARG A 58 -9.65 5.44 3.04
N GLY A 59 -9.22 5.31 1.78
CA GLY A 59 -8.92 6.46 0.93
C GLY A 59 -10.12 7.42 0.82
N LYS A 60 -11.32 6.85 0.63
CA LYS A 60 -12.57 7.63 0.65
C LYS A 60 -12.83 8.29 2.00
N SER A 61 -12.61 7.59 3.11
CA SER A 61 -12.80 8.15 4.45
C SER A 61 -11.91 9.39 4.66
N PHE A 62 -10.61 9.25 4.42
CA PHE A 62 -9.67 10.38 4.55
C PHE A 62 -10.04 11.55 3.63
N PHE A 63 -10.50 11.28 2.41
CA PHE A 63 -10.96 12.33 1.49
C PHE A 63 -12.24 13.03 1.98
N ILE A 64 -13.12 12.33 2.69
CA ILE A 64 -14.28 12.96 3.34
C ILE A 64 -13.80 13.82 4.51
N ASP A 65 -12.93 13.27 5.35
CA ASP A 65 -12.46 13.89 6.58
C ASP A 65 -11.61 15.14 6.32
N CYS A 66 -10.99 15.27 5.15
CA CYS A 66 -10.20 16.45 4.79
C CYS A 66 -11.03 17.75 4.67
N LYS A 67 -12.36 17.64 4.46
CA LYS A 67 -13.25 18.77 4.20
C LYS A 67 -13.43 19.67 5.42
N TYR A 68 -13.64 19.09 6.60
CA TYR A 68 -13.90 19.88 7.80
C TYR A 68 -12.68 20.73 8.24
N PRO A 69 -11.44 20.19 8.29
CA PRO A 69 -10.25 21.00 8.50
C PRO A 69 -10.06 22.08 7.43
N LEU A 70 -10.41 21.80 6.16
CA LEU A 70 -10.33 22.77 5.08
C LEU A 70 -11.28 23.96 5.32
N GLU A 71 -12.54 23.68 5.66
CA GLU A 71 -13.58 24.69 5.88
C GLU A 71 -13.27 25.60 7.08
N ARG A 72 -12.64 25.06 8.13
CA ARG A 72 -12.23 25.86 9.30
C ARG A 72 -10.87 26.54 9.16
N GLY A 73 -10.22 26.47 7.98
CA GLY A 73 -8.92 27.10 7.72
C GLY A 73 -7.70 26.35 8.25
N ASP A 74 -7.86 25.11 8.71
CA ASP A 74 -6.76 24.23 9.14
C ASP A 74 -6.19 23.46 7.94
N PHE A 75 -5.49 24.20 7.08
CA PHE A 75 -4.95 23.66 5.83
C PHE A 75 -3.90 22.57 6.04
N SER A 76 -3.13 22.64 7.15
CA SER A 76 -2.12 21.64 7.47
C SER A 76 -2.75 20.27 7.72
N LYS A 77 -3.81 20.22 8.55
CA LYS A 77 -4.56 18.99 8.80
C LYS A 77 -5.28 18.51 7.54
N SER A 78 -5.89 19.39 6.76
CA SER A 78 -6.55 19.01 5.51
C SER A 78 -5.56 18.38 4.51
N ALA A 79 -4.37 18.96 4.37
CA ALA A 79 -3.31 18.43 3.51
C ALA A 79 -2.82 17.05 3.99
N PHE A 80 -2.70 16.83 5.31
CA PHE A 80 -2.37 15.52 5.87
C PHE A 80 -3.42 14.47 5.50
N GLU A 81 -4.72 14.78 5.63
CA GLU A 81 -5.79 13.85 5.26
C GLU A 81 -5.78 13.54 3.75
N LEU A 82 -5.55 14.56 2.90
CA LEU A 82 -5.41 14.35 1.45
C LEU A 82 -4.20 13.47 1.09
N HIS A 83 -3.08 13.61 1.82
CA HIS A 83 -1.93 12.72 1.68
C HIS A 83 -2.29 11.27 2.03
N GLN A 84 -2.97 11.05 3.16
CA GLN A 84 -3.40 9.72 3.59
C GLN A 84 -4.43 9.10 2.63
N ALA A 85 -5.32 9.92 2.07
CA ALA A 85 -6.25 9.51 1.02
C ALA A 85 -5.50 9.01 -0.21
N THR A 86 -4.54 9.81 -0.69
CA THR A 86 -3.70 9.50 -1.85
C THR A 86 -2.88 8.22 -1.64
N GLU A 87 -2.20 8.11 -0.49
CA GLU A 87 -1.44 6.90 -0.13
C GLU A 87 -2.33 5.67 -0.12
N SER A 88 -3.55 5.77 0.44
CA SER A 88 -4.48 4.65 0.53
C SER A 88 -5.00 4.22 -0.85
N VAL A 89 -5.26 5.16 -1.77
CA VAL A 89 -5.65 4.86 -3.15
C VAL A 89 -4.51 4.17 -3.92
N TYR A 90 -3.28 4.67 -3.82
CA TYR A 90 -2.13 3.97 -4.43
C TYR A 90 -1.90 2.59 -3.82
N SER A 91 -2.07 2.46 -2.51
CA SER A 91 -2.00 1.16 -1.84
C SER A 91 -3.02 0.16 -2.40
N SER A 92 -4.24 0.62 -2.67
CA SER A 92 -5.28 -0.20 -3.29
C SER A 92 -4.86 -0.70 -4.68
N ILE A 93 -4.31 0.17 -5.54
CA ILE A 93 -3.83 -0.21 -6.87
C ILE A 93 -2.72 -1.27 -6.75
N LEU A 94 -1.70 -1.01 -5.94
CA LEU A 94 -0.56 -1.92 -5.79
C LEU A 94 -0.98 -3.29 -5.24
N LEU A 95 -1.87 -3.34 -4.25
CA LEU A 95 -2.31 -4.61 -3.68
C LEU A 95 -3.24 -5.39 -4.62
N VAL A 96 -4.15 -4.71 -5.32
CA VAL A 96 -5.08 -5.36 -6.25
C VAL A 96 -4.33 -5.98 -7.43
N PHE A 97 -3.33 -5.28 -7.99
CA PHE A 97 -2.66 -5.71 -9.22
C PHE A 97 -1.31 -6.41 -8.99
N ALA A 98 -0.67 -6.22 -7.85
CA ALA A 98 0.65 -6.79 -7.54
C ALA A 98 0.65 -7.71 -6.32
N CYS A 99 -0.44 -7.74 -5.53
CA CYS A 99 -0.48 -8.36 -4.20
C CYS A 99 0.62 -7.87 -3.25
N TYR A 100 1.23 -6.71 -3.55
CA TYR A 100 2.37 -6.16 -2.82
C TYR A 100 2.27 -4.65 -2.71
N LYS A 101 2.52 -4.12 -1.51
CA LYS A 101 2.68 -2.69 -1.25
C LYS A 101 4.03 -2.48 -0.54
N PRO A 102 4.94 -1.67 -1.07
CA PRO A 102 6.18 -1.35 -0.35
C PRO A 102 5.88 -0.61 0.95
N LYS A 103 6.72 -0.82 1.97
CA LYS A 103 6.68 -0.10 3.26
C LYS A 103 7.19 1.34 3.11
N LEU A 104 6.45 2.14 2.35
CA LEU A 104 6.81 3.49 1.95
C LEU A 104 5.60 4.40 2.05
N HIS A 105 5.81 5.61 2.59
CA HIS A 105 4.78 6.64 2.73
C HIS A 105 4.98 7.84 1.78
N ASP A 106 6.01 7.80 0.92
CA ASP A 106 6.24 8.82 -0.11
C ASP A 106 5.30 8.59 -1.31
N ILE A 107 4.25 9.40 -1.39
CA ILE A 107 3.23 9.34 -2.44
C ILE A 107 3.78 9.54 -3.86
N ARG A 108 4.92 10.22 -4.03
CA ARG A 108 5.52 10.40 -5.37
C ARG A 108 6.11 9.09 -5.86
N LYS A 109 6.86 8.40 -4.98
CA LYS A 109 7.42 7.08 -5.27
C LYS A 109 6.31 6.04 -5.45
N LEU A 110 5.27 6.07 -4.61
CA LEU A 110 4.09 5.21 -4.78
C LEU A 110 3.39 5.46 -6.13
N GLY A 111 3.25 6.73 -6.52
CA GLY A 111 2.73 7.11 -7.82
C GLY A 111 3.53 6.48 -8.97
N VAL A 112 4.86 6.57 -8.92
CA VAL A 112 5.75 5.93 -9.92
C VAL A 112 5.52 4.42 -10.00
N TYR A 113 5.38 3.71 -8.88
CA TYR A 113 5.05 2.29 -8.91
C TYR A 113 3.69 2.02 -9.59
N CYS A 114 2.69 2.88 -9.34
CA CYS A 114 1.36 2.72 -9.88
C CYS A 114 1.28 2.97 -11.40
N VAL A 115 2.20 3.75 -11.99
CA VAL A 115 2.25 4.03 -13.43
C VAL A 115 2.37 2.75 -14.26
N ASN A 116 2.98 1.70 -13.72
CA ASN A 116 3.08 0.39 -14.37
C ASN A 116 1.71 -0.26 -14.64
N TYR A 117 0.65 0.15 -13.93
CA TYR A 117 -0.70 -0.37 -14.11
C TYR A 117 -1.57 0.54 -14.97
N ASN A 118 -1.34 1.86 -14.95
CA ASN A 118 -2.02 2.79 -15.85
C ASN A 118 -1.22 4.10 -16.00
N VAL A 119 -0.83 4.43 -17.23
CA VAL A 119 -0.06 5.64 -17.58
C VAL A 119 -0.82 6.94 -17.29
N GLU A 120 -2.16 6.91 -17.31
CA GLU A 120 -2.99 8.08 -17.02
C GLU A 120 -2.80 8.60 -15.59
N LEU A 121 -2.29 7.77 -14.68
CA LEU A 121 -1.97 8.18 -13.31
C LEU A 121 -0.87 9.24 -13.23
N LEU A 122 -0.03 9.38 -14.27
CA LEU A 122 0.94 10.48 -14.38
C LEU A 122 0.26 11.86 -14.43
N LYS A 123 -0.99 11.92 -14.86
CA LYS A 123 -1.74 13.18 -15.03
C LYS A 123 -2.39 13.65 -13.74
N VAL A 124 -2.50 12.79 -12.72
CA VAL A 124 -3.18 13.09 -11.44
C VAL A 124 -2.45 14.19 -10.67
N PHE A 125 -1.13 14.11 -10.60
CA PHE A 125 -0.28 15.17 -10.07
C PHE A 125 0.67 15.60 -11.16
N LEU A 126 0.36 16.74 -11.81
CA LEU A 126 1.26 17.35 -12.77
C LEU A 126 2.60 17.64 -12.09
N GLN A 127 3.60 16.83 -12.41
CA GLN A 127 4.97 17.14 -12.04
C GLN A 127 5.37 18.33 -12.90
N SER A 128 5.50 19.50 -12.28
CA SER A 128 6.20 20.60 -12.93
C SER A 128 7.57 20.09 -13.33
N SER A 129 7.97 20.38 -14.57
CA SER A 129 9.28 19.99 -15.12
C SER A 129 10.37 20.18 -14.06
N PRO A 130 11.31 19.23 -13.93
CA PRO A 130 12.23 19.23 -12.80
C PRO A 130 12.95 20.59 -12.76
N LYS A 131 12.75 21.35 -11.67
CA LYS A 131 13.82 22.25 -11.24
C LYS A 131 15.01 21.32 -11.06
N LYS A 132 16.02 21.50 -11.91
CA LYS A 132 17.29 20.76 -11.87
C LYS A 132 17.85 20.89 -10.45
N ASN A 133 17.51 19.97 -9.56
CA ASN A 133 18.27 19.77 -8.34
C ASN A 133 19.51 19.05 -8.80
N VAL A 134 20.58 19.82 -8.93
CA VAL A 134 21.94 19.34 -9.10
C VAL A 134 22.26 18.55 -7.82
N LEU A 135 21.98 17.25 -7.84
CA LEU A 135 22.47 16.35 -6.80
C LEU A 135 23.96 16.16 -7.08
N ASN A 136 24.79 16.82 -6.28
CA ASN A 136 26.18 16.42 -6.11
C ASN A 136 26.18 15.09 -5.35
N TYR A 137 26.95 14.14 -5.88
CA TYR A 137 27.16 12.79 -5.36
C TYR A 137 27.64 12.79 -3.90
#